data_AF-A0A379UNL0-F1
#
_entry.id   AF-A0A379UNL0-F1
#
_cell.length_a   1.000
_cell.length_b   1.000
_cell.length_c   1.000
_cell.angle_alpha   90.00
_cell.angle_beta   90.00
_cell.angle_gamma   90.00
#
_symmetry.space_group_name_H-M   'P 1'
#
loop_
_entity.id
_entity.type
_entity.pdbx_description
1 polymer ?
#
loop_
_entity_poly.entity_id
_entity_poly.type
_entity_poly.pdbx_seq_one_letter_code
_entity_poly.pdbx_strand_id
1 'polypeptide(L)'
;MARAEDVSKRTVPDGVRFIVATVDVQGGKKRRFVVQVVGYGAYGERWIIDRYNIRYSLRVNEDGESQPVNPAARPEDWDLLRTDVLEKTYPLAADPEQFMPVLAMAVDSGGEDGVTDNAYAFWRRCKRKGVAGAFICSRETVPTREADHQNLSR
;
A
#
# COMPACT_ATOMS: atom_id res chain seq x y z
N MET A 1 -0.63 -29.07 12.55
CA MET A 1 0.40 -28.51 13.44
C MET A 1 0.52 -27.03 13.15
N ALA A 2 0.19 -26.16 14.11
CA ALA A 2 0.27 -24.71 13.94
C ALA A 2 1.54 -24.23 14.66
N ARG A 3 2.60 -23.94 13.89
CA ARG A 3 3.81 -23.29 14.41
C ARG A 3 3.48 -21.82 14.61
N ALA A 4 3.29 -21.40 15.85
CA ALA A 4 3.17 -20.01 16.24
C ALA A 4 4.46 -19.65 16.99
N GLU A 5 5.33 -18.90 16.33
CA GLU A 5 6.54 -18.37 16.94
C GLU A 5 6.23 -16.98 17.49
N ASP A 6 6.81 -16.65 18.65
CA ASP A 6 6.63 -15.35 19.28
C ASP A 6 7.51 -14.34 18.56
N VAL A 7 6.96 -13.74 17.49
CA VAL A 7 7.66 -12.72 16.70
C VAL A 7 7.46 -11.36 17.37
N SER A 8 8.56 -10.68 17.68
CA SER A 8 8.55 -9.29 18.13
C SER A 8 7.75 -8.43 17.14
N LYS A 9 6.72 -7.75 17.65
CA LYS A 9 5.79 -6.96 16.83
C LYS A 9 6.55 -5.94 15.97
N ARG A 10 6.15 -5.79 14.70
CA ARG A 10 6.76 -4.86 13.74
C ARG A 10 8.24 -5.12 13.46
N THR A 11 8.70 -6.35 13.63
CA THR A 11 10.02 -6.79 13.17
C THR A 11 9.85 -7.84 12.08
N VAL A 12 10.86 -7.98 11.24
CA VAL A 12 10.88 -8.95 10.14
C VAL A 12 11.48 -10.25 10.67
N PRO A 13 10.72 -11.36 10.74
CA PRO A 13 11.26 -12.63 11.17
C PRO A 13 12.33 -13.16 10.23
N ASP A 14 13.22 -13.99 10.79
CA ASP A 14 14.24 -14.70 10.01
C ASP A 14 13.61 -15.60 8.96
N GLY A 15 14.12 -15.52 7.72
CA GLY A 15 13.61 -16.27 6.58
C GLY A 15 12.69 -15.49 5.64
N VAL A 16 12.23 -14.29 6.03
CA VAL A 16 11.57 -13.36 5.11
C VAL A 16 12.58 -12.85 4.09
N ARG A 17 12.20 -12.91 2.81
CA ARG A 17 13.01 -12.45 1.67
C ARG A 17 12.55 -11.10 1.13
N PHE A 18 11.24 -10.84 1.20
CA PHE A 18 10.67 -9.56 0.78
C PHE A 18 9.35 -9.29 1.51
N ILE A 19 8.98 -8.00 1.56
CA ILE A 19 7.78 -7.52 2.22
C ILE A 19 6.81 -6.94 1.19
N VAL A 20 5.55 -7.29 1.32
CA VAL A 20 4.46 -6.69 0.53
C VAL A 20 3.44 -6.09 1.49
N ALA A 21 3.07 -4.83 1.24
CA ALA A 21 1.94 -4.19 1.88
C ALA A 21 0.67 -4.38 1.05
N THR A 22 -0.45 -4.58 1.72
CA THR A 22 -1.77 -4.62 1.10
C THR A 22 -2.65 -3.61 1.81
N VAL A 23 -3.39 -2.81 1.05
CA VAL A 23 -4.23 -1.73 1.56
C VAL A 23 -5.65 -1.95 1.06
N ASP A 24 -6.58 -2.09 1.99
CA ASP A 24 -8.02 -2.13 1.70
C ASP A 24 -8.60 -0.73 2.00
N VAL A 25 -9.23 -0.13 0.98
CA VAL A 25 -9.91 1.16 1.11
C VAL A 25 -11.35 0.93 1.56
N GLN A 26 -11.64 1.20 2.83
CA GLN A 26 -12.99 1.06 3.38
C GLN A 26 -13.73 2.39 3.38
N GLY A 27 -14.80 2.48 2.57
CA GLY A 27 -15.69 3.64 2.45
C GLY A 27 -16.77 3.74 3.54
N GLY A 28 -17.74 4.64 3.36
CA GLY A 28 -18.88 4.84 4.28
C GLY A 28 -18.61 5.77 5.47
N LYS A 29 -19.40 5.65 6.54
CA LYS A 29 -19.34 6.54 7.73
C LYS A 29 -18.00 6.52 8.49
N LYS A 30 -17.19 5.47 8.32
CA LYS A 30 -15.89 5.28 9.01
C LYS A 30 -14.77 5.03 7.99
N ARG A 31 -14.55 6.02 7.13
CA ARG A 31 -13.52 5.99 6.09
C ARG A 31 -12.15 5.72 6.69
N ARG A 32 -11.44 4.74 6.14
CA ARG A 32 -10.08 4.36 6.57
C ARG A 32 -9.35 3.57 5.51
N PHE A 33 -8.03 3.64 5.55
CA PHE A 33 -7.17 2.65 4.89
C PHE A 33 -6.81 1.58 5.90
N VAL A 34 -7.10 0.33 5.58
CA VAL A 34 -6.69 -0.83 6.37
C VAL A 34 -5.43 -1.38 5.74
N VAL A 35 -4.30 -1.23 6.42
CA VAL A 35 -3.00 -1.66 5.93
C VAL A 35 -2.62 -2.98 6.60
N GLN A 36 -2.23 -3.95 5.80
CA GLN A 36 -1.64 -5.20 6.26
C GLN A 36 -0.30 -5.42 5.56
N VAL A 37 0.75 -5.59 6.35
CA VAL A 37 2.11 -5.83 5.88
C VAL A 37 2.46 -7.28 6.10
N VAL A 38 2.86 -7.96 5.02
CA VAL A 38 3.14 -9.39 4.99
C VAL A 38 4.57 -9.61 4.49
N GLY A 39 5.36 -10.36 5.24
CA GLY A 39 6.65 -10.87 4.82
C GLY A 39 6.48 -12.22 4.13
N TYR A 40 7.18 -12.44 3.03
CA TYR A 40 7.21 -13.71 2.30
C TYR A 40 8.61 -14.31 2.34
N GLY A 41 8.67 -15.60 2.66
CA GLY A 41 9.91 -16.37 2.75
C GLY A 41 10.00 -17.45 1.67
N ALA A 42 10.90 -18.41 1.87
CA ALA A 42 11.01 -19.56 1.00
C ALA A 42 9.79 -20.49 1.13
N TYR A 43 9.57 -21.34 0.13
CA TYR A 43 8.58 -22.43 0.20
C TYR A 43 7.12 -22.00 0.49
N GLY A 44 6.76 -20.73 0.20
CA GLY A 44 5.41 -20.21 0.41
C GLY A 44 5.11 -19.82 1.86
N GLU A 45 6.13 -19.77 2.73
CA GLU A 45 5.96 -19.26 4.09
C GLU A 45 5.64 -17.76 4.08
N ARG A 46 4.74 -17.34 4.97
CA ARG A 46 4.30 -15.95 5.10
C ARG A 46 4.07 -15.57 6.55
N TRP A 47 4.41 -14.34 6.89
CA TRP A 47 4.27 -13.78 8.24
C TRP A 47 3.55 -12.45 8.18
N ILE A 48 2.61 -12.23 9.09
CA ILE A 48 1.99 -10.92 9.27
C ILE A 48 2.94 -10.10 10.16
N ILE A 49 3.55 -9.08 9.57
CA ILE A 49 4.54 -8.21 10.24
C ILE A 49 3.83 -7.11 11.02
N ASP A 50 2.85 -6.48 10.37
CA ASP A 50 2.13 -5.32 10.92
C ASP A 50 0.73 -5.24 10.33
N ARG A 51 -0.20 -4.69 11.10
CA ARG A 51 -1.56 -4.39 10.66
C ARG A 51 -2.08 -3.18 11.40
N TYR A 52 -2.42 -2.13 10.66
CA TYR A 52 -2.86 -0.86 11.23
C TYR A 52 -3.87 -0.17 10.32
N ASN A 53 -4.53 0.84 10.89
CA ASN A 53 -5.53 1.63 10.17
C ASN A 53 -5.05 3.08 10.08
N ILE A 54 -5.07 3.65 8.87
CA ILE A 54 -4.89 5.08 8.65
C ILE A 54 -6.29 5.70 8.58
N ARG A 55 -6.63 6.48 9.62
CA ARG A 55 -7.96 7.10 9.78
C ARG A 55 -7.92 8.62 9.61
N TYR A 56 -6.78 9.22 9.85
CA TYR A 56 -6.59 10.67 9.88
C TYR A 56 -5.64 11.09 8.77
N SER A 57 -5.93 12.26 8.20
CA SER A 57 -5.11 12.91 7.18
C SER A 57 -4.09 13.85 7.81
N LEU A 58 -3.14 14.34 7.01
CA LEU A 58 -2.19 15.39 7.43
C LEU A 58 -2.87 16.76 7.66
N ARG A 59 -4.14 16.90 7.28
CA ARG A 59 -4.89 18.15 7.48
C ARG A 59 -5.26 18.28 8.95
N VAL A 60 -5.02 19.47 9.48
CA VAL A 60 -5.35 19.84 10.85
C VAL A 60 -6.35 20.99 10.79
N ASN A 61 -7.41 20.92 11.59
CA ASN A 61 -8.36 22.01 11.76
C ASN A 61 -7.73 23.18 12.53
N GLU A 62 -8.41 24.32 12.56
CA GLU A 62 -8.01 25.48 13.38
C GLU A 62 -7.84 25.12 14.88
N ASP A 63 -8.56 24.10 15.34
CA ASP A 63 -8.48 23.55 16.71
C ASP A 63 -7.32 22.57 16.94
N GLY A 64 -6.47 22.29 15.94
CA GLY A 64 -5.37 21.35 16.09
C GLY A 64 -5.73 19.86 15.89
N GLU A 65 -6.99 19.56 15.53
CA GLU A 65 -7.45 18.17 15.32
C GLU A 65 -7.25 17.71 13.87
N SER A 66 -6.68 16.51 13.69
CA SER A 66 -6.50 15.92 12.36
C SER A 66 -7.83 15.48 11.75
N GLN A 67 -8.11 15.90 10.52
CA GLN A 67 -9.35 15.53 9.82
C GLN A 67 -9.34 14.06 9.37
N PRO A 68 -10.50 13.40 9.28
CA PRO A 68 -10.60 12.05 8.75
C PRO A 68 -10.19 11.98 7.27
N VAL A 69 -9.63 10.84 6.87
CA VAL A 69 -9.29 10.57 5.46
C VAL A 69 -10.56 10.49 4.60
N ASN A 70 -10.48 11.05 3.40
CA ASN A 70 -11.54 10.97 2.39
C ASN A 70 -10.97 10.54 1.03
N PRO A 71 -10.79 9.22 0.81
CA PRO A 71 -10.15 8.69 -0.39
C PRO A 71 -10.91 8.98 -1.69
N ALA A 72 -12.22 9.20 -1.63
CA ALA A 72 -13.07 9.47 -2.79
C ALA A 72 -12.96 10.93 -3.23
N ALA A 73 -13.03 11.88 -2.30
CA ALA A 73 -13.06 13.31 -2.63
C ALA A 73 -11.67 13.97 -2.69
N ARG A 74 -10.65 13.38 -2.05
CA ARG A 74 -9.34 14.02 -1.85
C ARG A 74 -8.18 13.13 -2.32
N PRO A 75 -7.61 13.40 -3.50
CA PRO A 75 -6.46 12.65 -4.02
C PRO A 75 -5.18 12.79 -3.17
N GLU A 76 -5.07 13.84 -2.36
CA GLU A 76 -3.93 14.08 -1.45
C GLU A 76 -3.88 13.08 -0.30
N ASP A 77 -5.02 12.56 0.15
CA ASP A 77 -5.05 11.54 1.21
C ASP A 77 -4.39 10.22 0.75
N TRP A 78 -4.24 10.02 -0.55
CA TRP A 78 -3.50 8.88 -1.11
C TRP A 78 -1.98 9.04 -0.98
N ASP A 79 -1.46 10.26 -0.83
CA ASP A 79 -0.03 10.47 -0.60
C ASP A 79 0.43 9.91 0.76
N LEU A 80 -0.49 9.74 1.73
CA LEU A 80 -0.24 9.00 2.97
C LEU A 80 0.19 7.56 2.70
N LEU A 81 -0.38 6.90 1.69
CA LEU A 81 0.01 5.52 1.35
C LEU A 81 1.44 5.46 0.83
N ARG A 82 1.96 6.56 0.27
CA ARG A 82 3.38 6.62 -0.10
C ARG A 82 4.26 6.69 1.14
N THR A 83 4.06 7.68 2.00
CA THR A 83 4.94 7.94 3.14
C THR A 83 4.79 6.89 4.25
N ASP A 84 3.54 6.52 4.56
CA ASP A 84 3.23 5.71 5.74
C ASP A 84 3.18 4.22 5.43
N VAL A 85 3.27 3.82 4.16
CA VAL A 85 3.23 2.41 3.73
C VAL A 85 4.37 2.06 2.78
N LEU A 86 4.45 2.70 1.61
CA LEU A 86 5.41 2.32 0.57
C LEU A 86 6.87 2.63 0.96
N GLU A 87 7.12 3.79 1.56
CA GLU A 87 8.44 4.23 2.01
C GLU A 87 8.81 3.66 3.39
N LYS A 88 7.90 2.90 4.01
CA LYS A 88 8.11 2.33 5.33
C LYS A 88 9.14 1.20 5.29
N THR A 89 10.00 1.18 6.30
CA THR A 89 10.98 0.13 6.52
C THR A 89 10.73 -0.56 7.86
N TYR A 90 11.12 -1.82 7.95
CA TYR A 90 10.93 -2.64 9.14
C TYR A 90 12.28 -3.21 9.60
N PRO A 91 12.62 -3.15 10.90
CA PRO A 91 13.85 -3.72 11.42
C PRO A 91 13.83 -5.25 11.34
N LEU A 92 14.99 -5.88 11.11
CA LEU A 92 15.12 -7.34 11.15
C LEU A 92 15.08 -7.84 12.60
N ALA A 93 14.47 -9.01 12.83
CA ALA A 93 14.40 -9.60 14.17
C ALA A 93 15.79 -10.03 14.69
N ALA A 94 16.66 -10.54 13.81
CA ALA A 94 18.03 -10.90 14.15
C ALA A 94 18.98 -9.71 14.35
N ASP A 95 18.74 -8.59 13.67
CA ASP A 95 19.56 -7.38 13.74
C ASP A 95 18.70 -6.11 13.60
N PRO A 96 18.37 -5.46 14.73
CA PRO A 96 17.56 -4.24 14.73
C PRO A 96 18.22 -3.02 14.05
N GLU A 97 19.52 -3.06 13.75
CA GLU A 97 20.20 -1.99 13.00
C GLU A 97 20.03 -2.13 11.48
N GLN A 98 19.57 -3.30 11.01
CA GLN A 98 19.25 -3.55 9.62
C GLN A 98 17.75 -3.45 9.36
N PHE A 99 17.39 -2.87 8.21
CA PHE A 99 16.02 -2.59 7.85
C PHE A 99 15.68 -3.16 6.47
N MET A 100 14.49 -3.75 6.36
CA MET A 100 13.93 -4.20 5.09
C MET A 100 12.83 -3.24 4.64
N PRO A 101 12.94 -2.65 3.43
CA PRO A 101 11.87 -1.82 2.87
C PRO A 101 10.70 -2.66 2.38
N VAL A 102 9.53 -2.03 2.29
CA VAL A 102 8.38 -2.61 1.57
C VAL A 102 8.72 -2.68 0.07
N LEU A 103 8.76 -3.90 -0.48
CA LEU A 103 9.08 -4.12 -1.89
C LEU A 103 7.93 -3.67 -2.80
N ALA A 104 6.69 -3.98 -2.40
CA ALA A 104 5.52 -3.64 -3.16
C ALA A 104 4.31 -3.35 -2.26
N MET A 105 3.42 -2.49 -2.73
CA MET A 105 2.14 -2.17 -2.13
C MET A 105 1.02 -2.49 -3.11
N ALA A 106 0.06 -3.30 -2.69
CA ALA A 106 -1.18 -3.51 -3.40
C ALA A 106 -2.30 -2.70 -2.76
N VAL A 107 -3.14 -2.04 -3.57
CA VAL A 107 -4.31 -1.32 -3.06
C VAL A 107 -5.57 -1.89 -3.69
N ASP A 108 -6.48 -2.32 -2.82
CA ASP A 108 -7.83 -2.74 -3.19
C ASP A 108 -8.78 -1.55 -3.11
N SER A 109 -9.19 -1.07 -4.29
CA SER A 109 -10.07 0.10 -4.45
C SER A 109 -11.54 -0.28 -4.50
N GLY A 110 -11.94 -1.35 -3.80
CA GLY A 110 -13.32 -1.85 -3.69
C GLY A 110 -14.32 -0.92 -2.97
N GLY A 111 -14.32 0.38 -3.26
CA GLY A 111 -15.12 1.41 -2.61
C GLY A 111 -15.85 2.37 -3.57
N GLU A 112 -16.54 3.34 -2.94
CA GLU A 112 -17.39 4.42 -3.50
C GLU A 112 -16.86 5.06 -4.81
N ASP A 113 -17.77 5.61 -5.62
CA ASP A 113 -17.44 6.35 -6.85
C ASP A 113 -16.33 7.39 -6.60
N GLY A 114 -15.29 7.34 -7.44
CA GLY A 114 -14.10 8.22 -7.37
C GLY A 114 -12.87 7.62 -6.67
N VAL A 115 -13.01 6.55 -5.88
CA VAL A 115 -11.86 5.85 -5.26
C VAL A 115 -10.98 5.18 -6.33
N THR A 116 -11.59 4.57 -7.34
CA THR A 116 -10.86 3.90 -8.43
C THR A 116 -10.07 4.89 -9.29
N ASP A 117 -10.63 6.05 -9.64
CA ASP A 117 -9.92 7.07 -10.42
C ASP A 117 -8.71 7.65 -9.67
N ASN A 118 -8.87 7.88 -8.37
CA ASN A 118 -7.79 8.36 -7.50
C ASN A 118 -6.68 7.31 -7.33
N ALA A 119 -7.04 6.02 -7.23
CA ALA A 119 -6.07 4.91 -7.22
C ALA A 119 -5.22 4.89 -8.48
N TYR A 120 -5.85 5.03 -9.66
CA TYR A 120 -5.14 5.09 -10.94
C TYR A 120 -4.29 6.36 -11.07
N ALA A 121 -4.77 7.52 -10.58
CA ALA A 121 -4.00 8.75 -10.56
C ALA A 121 -2.74 8.61 -9.67
N PHE A 122 -2.88 7.97 -8.49
CA PHE A 122 -1.77 7.66 -7.60
C PHE A 122 -0.77 6.72 -8.25
N TRP A 123 -1.23 5.61 -8.85
CA TRP A 123 -0.37 4.68 -9.59
C TRP A 123 0.42 5.38 -10.70
N ARG A 124 -0.23 6.24 -11.50
CA ARG A 124 0.43 7.04 -12.54
C ARG A 124 1.48 8.00 -11.98
N ARG A 125 1.30 8.54 -10.76
CA ARG A 125 2.31 9.35 -10.07
C ARG A 125 3.50 8.49 -9.63
N CYS A 126 3.24 7.31 -9.03
CA CYS A 126 4.28 6.34 -8.66
C CYS A 126 5.08 5.86 -9.88
N LYS A 127 4.41 5.64 -11.02
CA LYS A 127 5.06 5.25 -12.28
C LYS A 127 6.04 6.30 -12.81
N ARG A 128 5.66 7.58 -12.76
CA ARG A 128 6.54 8.69 -13.17
C ARG A 128 7.75 8.88 -12.25
N LYS A 129 7.64 8.49 -10.98
CA LYS A 129 8.75 8.55 -10.00
C LYS A 129 9.67 7.31 -10.02
N GLY A 130 9.48 6.37 -10.96
CA GLY A 130 10.32 5.17 -11.06
C GLY A 130 10.01 4.06 -10.07
N VAL A 131 9.03 4.23 -9.18
CA VAL A 131 8.58 3.24 -8.18
C VAL A 131 7.39 2.41 -8.67
N ALA A 132 7.11 2.41 -9.97
CA ALA A 132 5.95 1.72 -10.57
C ALA A 132 5.95 0.20 -10.34
N GLY A 133 7.12 -0.43 -10.31
CA GLY A 133 7.26 -1.87 -10.13
C GLY A 133 6.80 -2.35 -8.76
N ALA A 134 6.68 -1.42 -7.80
CA ALA A 134 6.28 -1.66 -6.43
C ALA A 134 4.79 -1.38 -6.17
N PHE A 135 3.95 -1.11 -7.18
CA PHE A 135 2.51 -0.87 -6.95
C PHE A 135 1.64 -1.79 -7.81
N ILE A 136 0.69 -2.48 -7.16
CA ILE A 136 -0.25 -3.42 -7.80
C ILE A 136 -1.69 -2.97 -7.47
N CYS A 137 -2.50 -2.66 -8.48
CA CYS A 137 -3.93 -2.43 -8.29
C CYS A 137 -4.67 -3.75 -8.49
N SER A 138 -5.50 -4.19 -7.54
CA SER A 138 -6.16 -5.51 -7.57
C SER A 138 -7.46 -5.57 -8.39
N ARG A 139 -7.89 -4.49 -9.05
CA ARG A 139 -8.96 -4.56 -10.06
C ARG A 139 -8.40 -4.73 -11.46
N GLU A 140 -9.02 -5.64 -12.23
CA GLU A 140 -8.79 -5.88 -13.65
C GLU A 140 -8.84 -4.56 -14.44
N THR A 141 -7.66 -3.99 -14.70
CA THR A 141 -7.16 -3.51 -15.98
C THR A 141 -5.90 -2.70 -15.66
N VAL A 142 -4.77 -3.39 -15.46
CA VAL A 142 -3.52 -2.77 -15.91
C VAL A 142 -3.66 -2.77 -17.42
N PRO A 143 -3.67 -1.62 -18.13
CA PRO A 143 -3.57 -1.68 -19.57
C PRO A 143 -2.17 -2.21 -19.86
N THR A 144 -2.08 -3.51 -20.10
CA THR A 144 -1.01 -4.09 -20.89
C THR A 144 -0.90 -3.26 -22.14
N ARG A 145 0.33 -2.86 -22.48
CA ARG A 145 0.65 -2.19 -23.73
C ARG A 145 0.00 -2.97 -24.88
N GLU A 146 -1.11 -2.48 -25.41
CA GLU A 146 -1.63 -2.90 -26.69
C GLU A 146 -1.75 -1.67 -27.60
N ALA A 147 -0.97 -1.75 -28.69
CA ALA A 147 -1.17 -1.11 -29.97
C ALA A 147 -1.07 0.42 -30.08
N ASP A 148 0.16 0.92 -30.13
CA ASP A 148 0.53 1.89 -31.17
C ASP A 148 0.39 1.21 -32.53
N HIS A 149 -0.82 1.11 -33.08
CA HIS A 149 -1.04 0.86 -34.51
C HIS A 149 -2.48 1.23 -34.86
N GLN A 150 -2.70 2.52 -35.16
CA GLN A 150 -3.60 2.97 -36.22
C GLN A 150 -3.52 4.50 -36.32
N ASN A 151 -2.55 4.99 -37.08
CA ASN A 151 -2.75 6.21 -37.86
C ASN A 151 -1.84 6.21 -39.09
N LEU A 152 -2.22 5.41 -40.08
CA LEU A 152 -1.75 5.49 -41.46
C LEU A 152 -2.94 5.18 -42.37
N SER A 153 -3.89 6.11 -42.44
CA SER A 153 -4.67 6.36 -43.66
C SER A 153 -5.36 7.72 -43.58
N ARG A 154 -4.72 8.75 -44.14
CA ARG A 154 -5.26 9.67 -45.16
C ARG A 154 -4.24 10.76 -45.46
#